data_AF-A0A1F7X514-F1
#
_entry.id   AF-A0A1F7X514-F1
#
_cell.length_a   1.000
_cell.length_b   1.000
_cell.length_c   1.000
_cell.angle_alpha   90.00
_cell.angle_beta   90.00
_cell.angle_gamma   90.00
#
_symmetry.space_group_name_H-M   'P 1'
#
loop_
_entity.id
_entity.type
_entity.pdbx_description
1 polymer ?
#
loop_
_entity_poly.entity_id
_entity_poly.type
_entity_poly.pdbx_seq_one_letter_code
_entity_poly.pdbx_strand_id
1 'polypeptide(L)'
;MDLLVNKKDATPVLLDPRALGSILYHDIFDYPLSFSELIKWERAPGKGQVKIIVQIKNGFYFLQGRDGIILKRLMRKRISAKKLSIARKASQILATIPMVKFVGITGALAMENADDDSDIDLLIITQKGTLWTSRILVLLALKAIGFPVRRYQDKDQKDKLCLNMWLDETALAWPKKDRNIYTAHEIAQIVPLVNKAKAYERFIFANKWAKRFWPNAIKVQTIKMNPENSSKLLSSLVEPLARKLQMWYMRGKITREVVGIKRAVFHPFDWGKLVLSKLTS
;
A
#
# COMPACT_ATOMS: atom_id res chain seq x y z
N MET A 1 -39.79 -9.44 -30.17
CA MET A 1 -40.31 -8.08 -29.93
C MET A 1 -40.58 -8.02 -28.44
N ASP A 2 -39.63 -7.49 -27.68
CA ASP A 2 -39.81 -7.06 -26.28
C ASP A 2 -38.70 -6.04 -26.02
N LEU A 3 -38.98 -4.85 -26.53
CA LEU A 3 -38.26 -3.62 -26.25
C LEU A 3 -38.96 -2.97 -25.05
N LEU A 4 -38.32 -3.04 -23.89
CA LEU A 4 -38.55 -2.09 -22.81
C LEU A 4 -37.21 -1.46 -22.45
N VAL A 5 -36.80 -0.51 -23.30
CA VAL A 5 -35.76 0.46 -23.00
C VAL A 5 -36.45 1.73 -22.54
N ASN A 6 -36.39 1.99 -21.23
CA ASN A 6 -36.35 3.37 -20.75
C ASN A 6 -35.54 3.45 -19.44
N LYS A 7 -34.21 3.55 -19.57
CA LYS A 7 -33.25 3.96 -18.53
C LYS A 7 -32.07 4.61 -19.24
N LYS A 8 -32.05 5.94 -19.29
CA LYS A 8 -30.88 6.70 -19.74
C LYS A 8 -29.67 6.35 -18.86
N ASP A 9 -28.58 6.00 -19.54
CA ASP A 9 -27.19 5.93 -19.06
C ASP A 9 -26.73 4.70 -18.27
N ALA A 10 -27.08 3.49 -18.73
CA ALA A 10 -26.26 2.32 -18.44
C ALA A 10 -26.38 1.24 -19.50
N THR A 11 -25.63 1.37 -20.59
CA THR A 11 -25.47 0.31 -21.58
C THR A 11 -24.57 -0.79 -21.03
N PRO A 12 -25.00 -2.07 -20.99
CA PRO A 12 -24.12 -3.18 -20.65
C PRO A 12 -22.94 -3.22 -21.63
N VAL A 13 -21.71 -3.19 -21.13
CA VAL A 13 -20.51 -3.27 -21.97
C VAL A 13 -19.89 -4.66 -21.87
N LEU A 14 -19.65 -5.29 -23.03
CA LEU A 14 -18.85 -6.50 -23.12
C LEU A 14 -17.37 -6.11 -22.93
N LEU A 15 -16.78 -6.55 -21.83
CA LEU A 15 -15.37 -6.31 -21.51
C LEU A 15 -14.58 -7.61 -21.60
N ASP A 16 -13.30 -7.48 -21.99
CA ASP A 16 -12.34 -8.58 -21.90
C ASP A 16 -12.26 -9.13 -20.45
N PRO A 17 -12.09 -10.45 -20.25
CA PRO A 17 -12.04 -11.06 -18.92
C PRO A 17 -11.02 -10.44 -17.96
N ARG A 18 -9.92 -9.86 -18.48
CA ARG A 18 -8.91 -9.18 -17.66
C ARG A 18 -9.46 -7.89 -17.06
N ALA A 19 -10.11 -7.06 -17.88
CA ALA A 19 -10.75 -5.84 -17.45
C ALA A 19 -11.86 -6.13 -16.42
N LEU A 20 -12.65 -7.19 -16.64
CA LEU A 20 -13.65 -7.62 -15.68
C LEU A 20 -13.02 -8.06 -14.34
N GLY A 21 -11.94 -8.82 -14.39
CA GLY A 21 -11.19 -9.23 -13.20
C GLY A 21 -10.60 -8.04 -12.41
N SER A 22 -10.23 -6.97 -13.10
CA SER A 22 -9.79 -5.71 -12.49
C SER A 22 -10.94 -4.98 -11.79
N ILE A 23 -12.10 -4.88 -12.44
CA ILE A 23 -13.29 -4.24 -11.87
C ILE A 23 -13.73 -5.01 -10.61
N LEU A 24 -13.82 -6.34 -10.68
CA LEU A 24 -14.15 -7.20 -9.54
C LEU A 24 -13.21 -6.99 -8.35
N TYR A 25 -11.89 -6.95 -8.61
CA TYR A 25 -10.91 -6.73 -7.54
C TYR A 25 -11.12 -5.37 -6.86
N HIS A 26 -11.30 -4.30 -7.64
CA HIS A 26 -11.39 -2.94 -7.11
C HIS A 26 -12.76 -2.64 -6.48
N ASP A 27 -13.82 -3.35 -6.91
CA ASP A 27 -15.15 -3.29 -6.30
C ASP A 27 -15.15 -3.72 -4.83
N ILE A 28 -14.23 -4.63 -4.43
CA ILE A 28 -14.02 -5.03 -3.02
C ILE A 28 -13.71 -3.81 -2.14
N PHE A 29 -13.11 -2.76 -2.72
CA PHE A 29 -12.66 -1.56 -2.03
C PHE A 29 -13.53 -0.32 -2.32
N ASP A 30 -14.70 -0.50 -2.94
CA ASP A 30 -15.57 0.57 -3.44
C ASP A 30 -14.83 1.53 -4.37
N TYR A 31 -13.96 0.99 -5.23
CA TYR A 31 -13.12 1.77 -6.13
C TYR A 31 -13.55 1.57 -7.58
N PRO A 32 -14.45 2.41 -8.11
CA PRO A 32 -14.76 2.39 -9.52
C PRO A 32 -13.54 2.87 -10.33
N LEU A 33 -13.18 2.14 -11.38
CA LEU A 33 -11.99 2.43 -12.18
C LEU A 33 -12.30 3.40 -13.31
N SER A 34 -11.41 4.35 -13.57
CA SER A 34 -11.40 5.07 -14.85
C SER A 34 -10.78 4.22 -15.97
N PHE A 35 -10.91 4.66 -17.23
CA PHE A 35 -10.32 3.95 -18.37
C PHE A 35 -8.79 3.77 -18.26
N SER A 36 -8.05 4.81 -17.86
CA SER A 36 -6.60 4.73 -17.68
C SER A 36 -6.21 3.78 -16.54
N GLU A 37 -7.01 3.74 -15.48
CA GLU A 37 -6.82 2.82 -14.36
C GLU A 37 -7.16 1.38 -14.73
N LEU A 38 -8.13 1.13 -15.61
CA LEU A 38 -8.38 -0.20 -16.17
C LEU A 38 -7.17 -0.73 -16.94
N ILE A 39 -6.50 0.12 -17.70
CA ILE A 39 -5.27 -0.26 -18.42
C ILE A 39 -4.14 -0.51 -17.41
N LYS A 40 -3.94 0.41 -16.45
CA LYS A 40 -2.88 0.29 -15.43
C LYS A 40 -3.06 -0.97 -14.59
N TRP A 41 -4.28 -1.22 -14.13
CA TRP A 41 -4.64 -2.32 -13.26
C TRP A 41 -5.21 -3.48 -14.06
N GLU A 42 -4.82 -3.68 -15.31
CA GLU A 42 -5.21 -4.87 -16.06
C GLU A 42 -4.72 -6.12 -15.32
N ARG A 43 -5.65 -7.00 -14.93
CA ARG A 43 -5.34 -8.24 -14.23
C ARG A 43 -4.84 -9.28 -15.22
N ALA A 44 -3.85 -10.08 -14.86
CA ALA A 44 -3.53 -11.28 -15.64
C ALA A 44 -4.77 -12.21 -15.78
N PRO A 45 -4.97 -12.85 -16.94
CA PRO A 45 -6.20 -13.58 -17.23
C PRO A 45 -6.45 -14.70 -16.20
N GLY A 46 -7.66 -14.71 -15.63
CA GLY A 46 -8.14 -15.75 -14.73
C GLY A 46 -8.93 -16.84 -15.46
N LYS A 47 -9.16 -17.96 -14.79
CA LYS A 47 -10.08 -19.01 -15.28
C LYS A 47 -11.50 -18.68 -14.83
N GLY A 48 -12.47 -18.83 -15.73
CA GLY A 48 -13.91 -18.68 -15.43
C GLY A 48 -14.58 -17.59 -16.25
N GLN A 49 -15.81 -17.86 -16.71
CA GLN A 49 -16.71 -16.87 -17.28
C GLN A 49 -17.83 -16.63 -16.26
N VAL A 50 -17.80 -15.47 -15.60
CA VAL A 50 -18.93 -15.01 -14.78
C VAL A 50 -19.68 -13.98 -15.61
N LYS A 51 -20.99 -14.16 -15.77
CA LYS A 51 -21.85 -13.20 -16.47
C LYS A 51 -22.12 -12.02 -15.55
N ILE A 52 -21.24 -11.03 -15.61
CA ILE A 52 -21.31 -9.81 -14.79
C ILE A 52 -21.71 -8.64 -15.68
N ILE A 53 -22.64 -7.83 -15.20
CA ILE A 53 -23.06 -6.62 -15.89
C ILE A 53 -22.25 -5.44 -15.35
N VAL A 54 -21.45 -4.84 -16.22
CA VAL A 54 -20.68 -3.62 -15.94
C VAL A 54 -21.44 -2.42 -16.50
N GLN A 55 -21.47 -1.34 -15.74
CA GLN A 55 -22.01 -0.04 -16.13
C GLN A 55 -20.89 0.99 -16.22
N ILE A 56 -21.09 1.98 -17.09
CA ILE A 56 -20.18 3.13 -17.25
C ILE A 56 -20.97 4.40 -16.99
N LYS A 57 -20.46 5.25 -16.10
CA LYS A 57 -21.05 6.56 -15.79
C LYS A 57 -19.94 7.51 -15.38
N ASN A 58 -19.95 8.75 -15.89
CA ASN A 58 -18.93 9.77 -15.62
C ASN A 58 -17.48 9.30 -15.87
N GLY A 59 -17.27 8.42 -16.87
CA GLY A 59 -15.96 7.85 -17.20
C GLY A 59 -15.47 6.76 -16.23
N PHE A 60 -16.31 6.33 -15.29
CA PHE A 60 -16.02 5.27 -14.33
C PHE A 60 -16.73 3.97 -14.69
N TYR A 61 -16.03 2.85 -14.49
CA TYR A 61 -16.49 1.48 -14.72
C TYR A 61 -16.72 0.80 -13.37
N PHE A 62 -17.91 0.22 -13.20
CA PHE A 62 -18.36 -0.39 -11.94
C PHE A 62 -19.43 -1.46 -12.18
N LEU A 63 -19.69 -2.29 -11.17
CA LEU A 63 -20.72 -3.34 -11.24
C LEU A 63 -22.12 -2.72 -11.21
N GLN A 64 -23.07 -3.32 -11.94
CA GLN A 64 -24.45 -2.85 -11.98
C GLN A 64 -25.05 -2.64 -10.58
N GLY A 65 -25.76 -1.53 -10.39
CA GLY A 65 -26.43 -1.20 -9.12
C GLY A 65 -25.51 -0.58 -8.06
N ARG A 66 -24.25 -0.27 -8.41
CA ARG A 66 -23.29 0.34 -7.49
C ARG A 66 -22.93 1.78 -7.83
N ASP A 67 -23.75 2.51 -8.56
CA ASP A 67 -23.43 3.87 -9.03
C ASP A 67 -23.10 4.87 -7.91
N GLY A 68 -23.62 4.64 -6.69
CA GLY A 68 -23.27 5.41 -5.49
C GLY A 68 -21.76 5.42 -5.14
N ILE A 69 -20.98 4.41 -5.56
CA ILE A 69 -19.54 4.37 -5.29
C ILE A 69 -18.76 5.45 -6.06
N ILE A 70 -19.35 6.04 -7.11
CA ILE A 70 -18.75 7.16 -7.85
C ILE A 70 -18.63 8.39 -6.94
N LEU A 71 -19.71 8.77 -6.25
CA LEU A 71 -19.67 9.91 -5.32
C LEU A 71 -18.68 9.64 -4.18
N LYS A 72 -18.71 8.41 -3.64
CA LYS A 72 -17.76 7.96 -2.61
C LYS A 72 -16.30 8.11 -3.07
N ARG A 73 -15.98 7.69 -4.29
CA ARG A 73 -14.65 7.82 -4.91
C ARG A 73 -14.20 9.28 -4.99
N LEU A 74 -15.08 10.19 -5.43
CA LEU A 74 -14.77 11.62 -5.53
C LEU A 74 -14.51 12.26 -4.16
N MET A 75 -15.32 11.91 -3.15
CA MET A 75 -15.13 12.38 -1.79
C MET A 75 -13.81 11.87 -1.19
N ARG A 76 -13.55 10.56 -1.30
CA ARG A 76 -12.30 9.93 -0.82
C ARG A 76 -11.05 10.48 -1.50
N LYS A 77 -11.14 10.84 -2.78
CA LYS A 77 -10.05 11.52 -3.49
C LYS A 77 -9.72 12.87 -2.87
N ARG A 78 -10.74 13.68 -2.54
CA ARG A 78 -10.55 14.98 -1.87
C ARG A 78 -9.97 14.82 -0.46
N ILE A 79 -10.44 13.83 0.30
CA ILE A 79 -9.92 13.49 1.63
C ILE A 79 -8.44 13.06 1.51
N SER A 80 -8.14 12.17 0.57
CA SER A 80 -6.80 11.66 0.30
C SER A 80 -5.82 12.77 -0.02
N ALA A 81 -6.22 13.80 -0.76
CA ALA A 81 -5.36 14.95 -1.05
C ALA A 81 -4.85 15.66 0.22
N LYS A 82 -5.71 15.79 1.26
CA LYS A 82 -5.32 16.36 2.57
C LYS A 82 -4.31 15.44 3.28
N LYS A 83 -4.62 14.15 3.38
CA LYS A 83 -3.75 13.14 4.02
C LYS A 83 -2.40 13.02 3.33
N LEU A 84 -2.38 13.12 2.00
CA LEU A 84 -1.15 13.12 1.18
C LEU A 84 -0.25 14.33 1.50
N SER A 85 -0.84 15.49 1.77
CA SER A 85 -0.10 16.68 2.23
C SER A 85 0.58 16.45 3.58
N ILE A 86 -0.11 15.84 4.53
CA ILE A 86 0.44 15.46 5.84
C ILE A 86 1.60 14.46 5.65
N ALA A 87 1.38 13.41 4.86
CA ALA A 87 2.39 12.39 4.58
C ALA A 87 3.66 12.99 3.94
N ARG A 88 3.51 13.92 2.99
CA ARG A 88 4.64 14.63 2.35
C ARG A 88 5.45 15.45 3.35
N LYS A 89 4.78 16.27 4.17
CA LYS A 89 5.45 17.08 5.21
C LYS A 89 6.19 16.21 6.21
N ALA A 90 5.55 15.15 6.70
CA ALA A 90 6.20 14.19 7.59
C ALA A 90 7.43 13.56 6.93
N SER A 91 7.30 13.14 5.67
CA SER A 91 8.38 12.46 4.93
C SER A 91 9.59 13.35 4.68
N GLN A 92 9.42 14.67 4.52
CA GLN A 92 10.53 15.62 4.44
C GLN A 92 11.41 15.58 5.70
N ILE A 93 10.79 15.43 6.87
CA ILE A 93 11.50 15.33 8.16
C ILE A 93 12.18 13.97 8.26
N LEU A 94 11.47 12.89 7.92
CA LEU A 94 12.04 11.55 7.93
C LEU A 94 13.22 11.42 6.96
N ALA A 95 13.23 12.21 5.87
CA ALA A 95 14.33 12.26 4.92
C ALA A 95 15.63 12.80 5.53
N THR A 96 15.59 13.55 6.64
CA THR A 96 16.81 14.05 7.30
C THR A 96 17.55 12.94 8.07
N ILE A 97 16.86 11.85 8.44
CA ILE A 97 17.44 10.72 9.15
C ILE A 97 18.32 9.91 8.16
N PRO A 98 19.65 9.82 8.36
CA PRO A 98 20.54 9.20 7.38
C PRO A 98 20.25 7.72 7.11
N MET A 99 19.82 6.99 8.15
CA MET A 99 19.44 5.59 8.04
C MET A 99 18.14 5.35 7.26
N VAL A 100 17.26 6.34 7.13
CA VAL A 100 16.02 6.20 6.34
C VAL A 100 16.36 6.34 4.87
N LYS A 101 16.16 5.25 4.12
CA LYS A 101 16.46 5.16 2.68
C LYS A 101 15.20 5.31 1.83
N PHE A 102 14.04 4.93 2.35
CA PHE A 102 12.76 5.07 1.65
C PHE A 102 11.65 5.43 2.62
N VAL A 103 10.72 6.26 2.15
CA VAL A 103 9.39 6.46 2.75
C VAL A 103 8.38 6.44 1.61
N GLY A 104 7.33 5.64 1.73
CA GLY A 104 6.26 5.57 0.76
C GLY A 104 4.90 5.37 1.41
N ILE A 105 3.86 5.84 0.74
CA ILE A 105 2.46 5.64 1.15
C ILE A 105 2.00 4.26 0.67
N THR A 106 1.26 3.56 1.52
CA THR A 106 0.62 2.27 1.22
C THR A 106 -0.90 2.33 1.48
N GLY A 107 -1.59 1.20 1.27
CA GLY A 107 -3.03 1.09 1.57
C GLY A 107 -3.91 2.03 0.75
N ALA A 108 -5.10 2.34 1.28
CA ALA A 108 -6.14 3.10 0.57
C ALA A 108 -5.68 4.49 0.13
N LEU A 109 -4.82 5.17 0.90
CA LEU A 109 -4.29 6.48 0.54
C LEU A 109 -3.44 6.43 -0.73
N ALA A 110 -2.71 5.34 -0.98
CA ALA A 110 -1.89 5.17 -2.17
C ALA A 110 -2.72 5.13 -3.47
N MET A 111 -4.00 4.77 -3.35
CA MET A 111 -5.00 4.79 -4.43
C MET A 111 -5.83 6.08 -4.46
N GLU A 112 -5.54 7.07 -3.61
CA GLU A 112 -6.41 8.22 -3.38
C GLU A 112 -7.81 7.83 -2.88
N ASN A 113 -7.95 6.70 -2.18
CA ASN A 113 -9.23 6.13 -1.73
C ASN A 113 -9.38 6.10 -0.20
N ALA A 114 -8.68 6.97 0.51
CA ALA A 114 -8.75 7.03 1.97
C ALA A 114 -10.10 7.56 2.46
N ASP A 115 -10.61 6.97 3.53
CA ASP A 115 -11.76 7.47 4.29
C ASP A 115 -11.36 8.61 5.24
N ASP A 116 -12.32 9.42 5.69
CA ASP A 116 -12.04 10.58 6.54
C ASP A 116 -11.38 10.17 7.86
N ASP A 117 -11.91 9.12 8.48
CA ASP A 117 -11.45 8.60 9.78
C ASP A 117 -10.19 7.72 9.69
N SER A 118 -9.65 7.51 8.48
CA SER A 118 -8.49 6.64 8.30
C SER A 118 -7.19 7.31 8.74
N ASP A 119 -6.24 6.49 9.14
CA ASP A 119 -4.84 6.86 9.28
C ASP A 119 -4.12 6.95 7.92
N ILE A 120 -2.83 7.26 8.00
CA ILE A 120 -1.89 7.41 6.89
C ILE A 120 -0.84 6.31 7.03
N ASP A 121 -0.99 5.23 6.26
CA ASP A 121 -0.06 4.11 6.27
C ASP A 121 1.24 4.43 5.53
N LEU A 122 2.36 4.27 6.22
CA LEU A 122 3.71 4.44 5.68
C LEU A 122 4.50 3.13 5.69
N LEU A 123 5.19 2.89 4.56
CA LEU A 123 6.31 1.97 4.45
C LEU A 123 7.62 2.74 4.59
N ILE A 124 8.48 2.30 5.51
CA ILE A 124 9.82 2.84 5.70
C ILE A 124 10.84 1.73 5.42
N ILE A 125 11.81 2.01 4.53
CA ILE A 125 12.98 1.16 4.33
C ILE A 125 14.21 1.85 4.91
N THR A 126 14.93 1.15 5.77
CA THR A 126 16.11 1.66 6.45
C THR A 126 17.37 1.00 5.91
N GLN A 127 18.51 1.61 6.17
CA GLN A 127 19.82 1.03 5.93
C GLN A 127 19.93 -0.33 6.63
N LYS A 128 20.69 -1.26 6.01
CA LYS A 128 21.01 -2.57 6.58
C LYS A 128 21.35 -2.50 8.08
N GLY A 129 20.62 -3.26 8.90
CA GLY A 129 20.92 -3.41 10.33
C GLY A 129 20.67 -2.17 11.20
N THR A 130 19.76 -1.28 10.78
CA THR A 130 19.44 -0.05 11.52
C THR A 130 17.95 0.16 11.76
N LEU A 131 17.12 -0.85 11.53
CA LEU A 131 15.65 -0.73 11.53
C LEU A 131 15.15 -0.20 12.88
N TRP A 132 15.59 -0.80 13.98
CA TRP A 132 15.10 -0.50 15.32
C TRP A 132 15.60 0.85 15.82
N THR A 133 16.86 1.18 15.55
CA THR A 133 17.43 2.49 15.83
C THR A 133 16.70 3.58 15.04
N SER A 134 16.51 3.37 13.73
CA SER A 134 15.76 4.28 12.86
C SER A 134 14.34 4.48 13.35
N ARG A 135 13.66 3.41 13.81
CA ARG A 135 12.30 3.50 14.33
C ARG A 135 12.21 4.41 15.56
N ILE A 136 13.18 4.35 16.48
CA ILE A 136 13.25 5.28 17.62
C ILE A 136 13.43 6.72 17.13
N LEU A 137 14.42 6.96 16.25
CA LEU A 137 14.71 8.29 15.74
C LEU A 137 13.52 8.90 14.99
N VAL A 138 12.84 8.11 14.17
CA VAL A 138 11.63 8.52 13.45
C VAL A 138 10.51 8.88 14.44
N LEU A 139 10.25 8.04 15.43
CA LEU A 139 9.21 8.31 16.44
C LEU A 139 9.52 9.58 17.25
N LEU A 140 10.78 9.79 17.61
CA LEU A 140 11.23 10.98 18.32
C LEU A 140 11.12 12.23 17.44
N ALA A 141 11.56 12.16 16.18
CA ALA A 141 11.48 13.28 15.24
C ALA A 141 10.03 13.70 14.97
N LEU A 142 9.14 12.73 14.72
CA LEU A 142 7.72 13.00 14.53
C LEU A 142 7.09 13.60 15.79
N LYS A 143 7.42 13.07 16.97
CA LYS A 143 6.94 13.61 18.25
C LYS A 143 7.43 15.04 18.48
N ALA A 144 8.71 15.32 18.23
CA ALA A 144 9.33 16.63 18.45
C ALA A 144 8.69 17.72 17.58
N ILE A 145 8.31 17.38 16.34
CA ILE A 145 7.69 18.32 15.40
C ILE A 145 6.15 18.35 15.55
N GLY A 146 5.58 17.49 16.38
CA GLY A 146 4.15 17.47 16.68
C GLY A 146 3.29 16.73 15.65
N PHE A 147 3.86 15.82 14.85
CA PHE A 147 3.06 14.96 13.99
C PHE A 147 2.30 13.92 14.84
N PRO A 148 0.98 13.78 14.65
CA PRO A 148 0.22 12.75 15.34
C PRO A 148 0.59 11.37 14.76
N VAL A 149 1.03 10.46 15.62
CA VAL A 149 1.38 9.08 15.26
C VAL A 149 0.37 8.14 15.89
N ARG A 150 -0.16 7.21 15.09
CA ARG A 150 -1.12 6.19 15.55
C ARG A 150 -0.49 5.31 16.62
N ARG A 151 -1.22 5.06 17.70
CA ARG A 151 -0.82 4.16 18.79
C ARG A 151 -1.73 2.93 18.85
N TYR A 152 -1.26 1.92 19.59
CA TYR A 152 -2.03 0.71 19.87
C TYR A 152 -3.36 1.07 20.55
N GLN A 153 -4.46 0.52 20.04
CA GLN A 153 -5.84 0.77 20.51
C GLN A 153 -6.35 2.21 20.39
N ASP A 154 -5.75 3.05 19.53
CA ASP A 154 -6.31 4.35 19.20
C ASP A 154 -7.71 4.20 18.58
N LYS A 155 -8.73 4.76 19.26
CA LYS A 155 -10.12 4.81 18.79
C LYS A 155 -10.29 5.77 17.61
N ASP A 156 -9.61 6.91 17.67
CA ASP A 156 -9.55 7.89 16.59
C ASP A 156 -8.21 7.78 15.87
N GLN A 157 -8.24 7.46 14.58
CA GLN A 157 -7.08 7.26 13.73
C GLN A 157 -6.95 8.34 12.66
N LYS A 158 -7.91 9.28 12.62
CA LYS A 158 -8.00 10.31 11.61
C LYS A 158 -6.70 11.11 11.51
N ASP A 159 -6.16 11.13 10.30
CA ASP A 159 -4.99 11.93 9.91
C ASP A 159 -3.68 11.57 10.66
N LYS A 160 -3.69 10.50 11.47
CA LYS A 160 -2.52 10.03 12.18
C LYS A 160 -1.59 9.26 11.25
N LEU A 161 -0.29 9.43 11.44
CA LEU A 161 0.73 8.62 10.75
C LEU A 161 0.78 7.23 11.38
N CYS A 162 0.49 6.21 10.58
CA CYS A 162 0.72 4.82 10.94
C CYS A 162 2.04 4.36 10.31
N LEU A 163 3.04 4.10 11.15
CA LEU A 163 4.33 3.56 10.72
C LEU A 163 4.19 2.05 10.48
N ASN A 164 3.33 1.72 9.54
CA ASN A 164 2.70 0.43 9.30
C ASN A 164 3.71 -0.67 8.93
N MET A 165 4.71 -0.33 8.10
CA MET A 165 5.69 -1.31 7.63
C MET A 165 7.11 -0.78 7.71
N TRP A 166 8.00 -1.64 8.19
CA TRP A 166 9.43 -1.41 8.33
C TRP A 166 10.19 -2.55 7.69
N LEU A 167 11.15 -2.21 6.84
CA LEU A 167 12.10 -3.14 6.24
C LEU A 167 13.50 -2.56 6.37
N ASP A 168 14.51 -3.40 6.54
CA ASP A 168 15.87 -3.00 6.18
C ASP A 168 16.21 -3.43 4.74
N GLU A 169 17.26 -2.84 4.17
CA GLU A 169 17.73 -3.14 2.81
C GLU A 169 18.05 -4.62 2.54
N THR A 170 18.18 -5.47 3.56
CA THR A 170 18.43 -6.91 3.42
C THR A 170 17.16 -7.76 3.44
N ALA A 171 16.00 -7.16 3.70
CA ALA A 171 14.70 -7.85 3.77
C ALA A 171 13.67 -7.28 2.79
N LEU A 172 14.11 -6.79 1.63
CA LEU A 172 13.24 -6.18 0.61
C LEU A 172 12.27 -7.18 -0.06
N ALA A 173 12.64 -8.45 -0.16
CA ALA A 173 11.83 -9.45 -0.84
C ALA A 173 10.65 -9.90 0.04
N TRP A 174 9.43 -9.80 -0.49
CA TRP A 174 8.23 -10.28 0.20
C TRP A 174 8.25 -11.81 0.33
N PRO A 175 7.89 -12.40 1.49
CA PRO A 175 7.96 -13.86 1.69
C PRO A 175 7.09 -14.62 0.70
N LYS A 176 7.61 -15.73 0.16
CA LYS A 176 6.92 -16.52 -0.88
C LYS A 176 5.50 -16.95 -0.48
N LYS A 177 5.31 -17.36 0.78
CA LYS A 177 4.01 -17.79 1.33
C LYS A 177 2.95 -16.69 1.35
N ASP A 178 3.36 -15.42 1.37
CA ASP A 178 2.47 -14.27 1.47
C ASP A 178 2.26 -13.60 0.10
N ARG A 179 2.75 -14.20 -0.99
CA ARG A 179 2.64 -13.66 -2.36
C ARG A 179 1.30 -14.07 -2.96
N ASN A 180 0.43 -13.09 -3.17
CA ASN A 180 -0.88 -13.28 -3.78
C ASN A 180 -1.28 -12.01 -4.55
N ILE A 181 -2.45 -12.02 -5.19
CA ILE A 181 -2.94 -10.89 -5.98
C ILE A 181 -3.08 -9.60 -5.15
N TYR A 182 -3.47 -9.72 -3.88
CA TYR A 182 -3.62 -8.59 -2.98
C TYR A 182 -2.26 -7.99 -2.62
N THR A 183 -1.30 -8.80 -2.15
CA THR A 183 0.04 -8.30 -1.82
C THR A 183 0.80 -7.81 -3.04
N ALA A 184 0.51 -8.35 -4.23
CA ALA A 184 1.02 -7.81 -5.49
C ALA A 184 0.48 -6.40 -5.78
N HIS A 185 -0.81 -6.16 -5.52
CA HIS A 185 -1.44 -4.85 -5.69
C HIS A 185 -0.89 -3.85 -4.67
N GLU A 186 -0.81 -4.25 -3.40
CA GLU A 186 -0.23 -3.44 -2.32
C GLU A 186 1.19 -2.98 -2.64
N ILE A 187 2.00 -3.84 -3.26
CA ILE A 187 3.36 -3.48 -3.72
C ILE A 187 3.32 -2.55 -4.94
N ALA A 188 2.40 -2.78 -5.88
CA ALA A 188 2.30 -2.03 -7.12
C ALA A 188 1.75 -0.61 -6.92
N GLN A 189 0.91 -0.39 -5.91
CA GLN A 189 0.26 0.89 -5.66
C GLN A 189 1.11 1.87 -4.86
N ILE A 190 2.23 1.42 -4.27
CA ILE A 190 3.05 2.24 -3.37
C ILE A 190 3.42 3.57 -4.04
N VAL A 191 3.17 4.67 -3.33
CA VAL A 191 3.54 6.02 -3.78
C VAL A 191 4.83 6.44 -3.06
N PRO A 192 5.98 6.53 -3.77
CA PRO A 192 7.24 6.93 -3.16
C PRO A 192 7.21 8.42 -2.77
N LEU A 193 7.62 8.75 -1.54
CA LEU A 193 7.77 10.12 -1.04
C LEU A 193 9.24 10.49 -0.81
N VAL A 194 10.04 9.52 -0.34
CA VAL A 194 11.49 9.62 -0.19
C VAL A 194 12.09 8.39 -0.84
N ASN A 195 13.07 8.57 -1.70
CA ASN A 195 13.78 7.46 -2.34
C ASN A 195 15.27 7.78 -2.47
N LYS A 196 16.06 7.32 -1.50
CA LYS A 196 17.52 7.45 -1.50
C LYS A 196 18.13 6.16 -2.03
N ALA A 197 19.26 6.30 -2.72
CA ALA A 197 20.06 5.18 -3.21
C ALA A 197 19.28 4.14 -4.05
N LYS A 198 18.18 4.54 -4.69
CA LYS A 198 17.29 3.65 -5.44
C LYS A 198 16.63 2.55 -4.59
N ALA A 199 16.33 2.83 -3.32
CA ALA A 199 15.72 1.87 -2.40
C ALA A 199 14.35 1.37 -2.90
N TYR A 200 13.52 2.25 -3.46
CA TYR A 200 12.24 1.88 -4.05
C TYR A 200 12.41 0.92 -5.23
N GLU A 201 13.30 1.23 -6.16
CA GLU A 201 13.55 0.41 -7.33
C GLU A 201 14.06 -0.97 -6.91
N ARG A 202 14.97 -1.05 -5.93
CA ARG A 202 15.45 -2.34 -5.41
C ARG A 202 14.33 -3.14 -4.75
N PHE A 203 13.42 -2.46 -4.04
CA PHE A 203 12.24 -3.09 -3.48
C PHE A 203 11.32 -3.66 -4.57
N ILE A 204 11.03 -2.87 -5.62
CA ILE A 204 10.23 -3.33 -6.77
C ILE A 204 10.93 -4.48 -7.51
N PHE A 205 12.25 -4.42 -7.70
CA PHE A 205 13.03 -5.47 -8.34
C PHE A 205 12.99 -6.78 -7.54
N ALA A 206 13.19 -6.71 -6.22
CA ALA A 206 13.06 -7.87 -5.32
C ALA A 206 11.65 -8.49 -5.35
N ASN A 207 10.65 -7.69 -5.70
CA ASN A 207 9.25 -8.07 -5.79
C ASN A 207 8.69 -8.13 -7.23
N LYS A 208 9.56 -8.32 -8.22
CA LYS A 208 9.18 -8.41 -9.65
C LYS A 208 8.13 -9.49 -9.96
N TRP A 209 7.95 -10.47 -9.07
CA TRP A 209 6.89 -11.48 -9.16
C TRP A 209 5.48 -10.87 -9.20
N ALA A 210 5.28 -9.67 -8.62
CA ALA A 210 3.98 -9.00 -8.60
C ALA A 210 3.50 -8.61 -10.01
N LYS A 211 4.41 -8.46 -11.00
CA LYS A 211 4.06 -8.30 -12.43
C LYS A 211 3.22 -9.44 -12.98
N ARG A 212 3.30 -10.64 -12.40
CA ARG A 212 2.48 -11.79 -12.82
C ARG A 212 0.99 -11.57 -12.56
N PHE A 213 0.66 -10.66 -11.64
CA PHE A 213 -0.73 -10.30 -11.30
C PHE A 213 -1.15 -8.99 -11.95
N TRP A 214 -0.28 -7.97 -11.92
CA TRP A 214 -0.53 -6.61 -12.41
C TRP A 214 0.58 -6.14 -13.38
N PRO A 215 0.61 -6.64 -14.63
CA PRO A 215 1.71 -6.43 -15.57
C PRO A 215 1.97 -4.95 -15.90
N ASN A 216 0.91 -4.14 -16.00
CA ASN A 216 0.99 -2.74 -16.42
C ASN A 216 1.25 -1.77 -15.25
N ALA A 217 1.01 -2.21 -14.00
CA ALA A 217 1.14 -1.38 -12.81
C ALA A 217 2.58 -1.28 -12.30
N ILE A 218 3.44 -2.24 -12.65
CA ILE A 218 4.81 -2.31 -12.12
C ILE A 218 5.82 -2.09 -13.24
N LYS A 219 6.67 -1.07 -13.08
CA LYS A 219 7.83 -0.85 -13.94
C LYS A 219 9.09 -1.40 -13.24
N VAL A 220 9.57 -2.55 -13.70
CA VAL A 220 10.84 -3.13 -13.22
C VAL A 220 11.98 -2.55 -14.04
N GLN A 221 12.86 -1.80 -13.38
CA GLN A 221 14.08 -1.28 -13.98
C GLN A 221 15.27 -2.17 -13.62
N THR A 222 16.24 -2.29 -14.52
CA THR A 222 17.53 -2.94 -14.22
C THR A 222 18.37 -1.98 -13.39
N ILE A 223 18.80 -2.40 -12.21
CA ILE A 223 19.52 -1.54 -11.26
C ILE A 223 21.00 -1.89 -11.30
N LYS A 224 21.82 -0.99 -11.83
CA LYS A 224 23.27 -1.03 -11.58
C LYS A 224 23.51 -0.59 -10.14
N MET A 225 24.07 -1.48 -9.32
CA MET A 225 24.43 -1.18 -7.95
C MET A 225 25.78 -0.46 -7.94
N ASN A 226 25.83 0.72 -7.31
CA ASN A 226 27.09 1.25 -6.84
C ASN A 226 27.32 0.73 -5.41
N PRO A 227 28.54 0.31 -5.05
CA PRO A 227 28.85 -0.01 -3.66
C PRO A 227 28.60 1.23 -2.80
N GLU A 228 27.65 1.14 -1.86
CA GLU A 228 27.49 2.18 -0.84
C GLU A 228 28.57 2.01 0.23
N ASN A 229 29.26 3.10 0.56
CA ASN A 229 30.10 3.17 1.75
C ASN A 229 29.22 3.12 2.99
N SER A 230 29.06 1.91 3.56
CA SER A 230 28.36 1.73 4.82
C SER A 230 29.15 2.37 5.96
N SER A 231 28.61 3.41 6.59
CA SER A 231 29.09 3.89 7.88
C SER A 231 28.89 2.78 8.93
N LYS A 232 29.95 2.00 9.17
CA LYS A 232 29.90 0.75 9.96
C LYS A 232 29.86 0.95 11.47
N LEU A 233 30.07 2.15 12.01
CA LEU A 233 30.58 2.26 13.38
C LEU A 233 29.53 2.34 14.51
N LEU A 234 28.37 2.95 14.28
CA LEU A 234 27.41 3.22 15.38
C LEU A 234 26.29 2.17 15.54
N SER A 235 26.07 1.31 14.54
CA SER A 235 24.89 0.44 14.50
C SER A 235 25.04 -0.90 15.23
N SER A 236 26.27 -1.40 15.45
CA SER A 236 26.46 -2.78 15.91
C SER A 236 26.04 -3.04 17.37
N LEU A 237 26.20 -2.06 18.26
CA LEU A 237 25.85 -2.18 19.69
C LEU A 237 24.48 -1.56 20.02
N VAL A 238 24.11 -0.46 19.35
CA VAL A 238 22.86 0.26 19.62
C VAL A 238 21.65 -0.50 19.07
N GLU A 239 21.77 -1.11 17.89
CA GLU A 239 20.64 -1.79 17.24
C GLU A 239 20.09 -2.97 18.06
N PRO A 240 20.91 -3.90 18.59
CA PRO A 240 20.39 -4.99 19.42
C PRO A 240 19.68 -4.51 20.69
N LEU A 241 20.21 -3.46 21.33
CA LEU A 241 19.61 -2.86 22.52
C LEU A 241 18.29 -2.15 22.18
N ALA A 242 18.28 -1.30 21.15
CA ALA A 242 17.09 -0.60 20.65
C ALA A 242 15.97 -1.58 20.30
N ARG A 243 16.33 -2.72 19.67
CA ARG A 243 15.40 -3.81 19.41
C ARG A 243 14.87 -4.42 20.71
N LYS A 244 15.76 -4.82 21.64
CA LYS A 244 15.36 -5.48 22.88
C LYS A 244 14.36 -4.64 23.69
N LEU A 245 14.62 -3.34 23.82
CA LEU A 245 13.73 -2.41 24.52
C LEU A 245 12.38 -2.26 23.83
N GLN A 246 12.36 -2.10 22.50
CA GLN A 246 11.11 -2.00 21.75
C GLN A 246 10.30 -3.30 21.78
N MET A 247 10.96 -4.46 21.65
CA MET A 247 10.30 -5.76 21.76
C MET A 247 9.67 -5.98 23.13
N TRP A 248 10.38 -5.58 24.20
CA TRP A 248 9.83 -5.62 25.55
C TRP A 248 8.57 -4.73 25.68
N TYR A 249 8.63 -3.49 25.19
CA TYR A 249 7.48 -2.57 25.18
C TYR A 249 6.28 -3.11 24.37
N MET A 250 6.54 -3.83 23.28
CA MET A 250 5.50 -4.37 22.40
C MET A 250 4.98 -5.75 22.80
N ARG A 251 5.62 -6.44 23.74
CA ARG A 251 5.34 -7.86 24.05
C ARG A 251 3.86 -8.13 24.40
N GLY A 252 3.21 -7.19 25.08
CA GLY A 252 1.78 -7.29 25.42
C GLY A 252 0.81 -6.73 24.37
N LYS A 253 1.32 -6.25 23.23
CA LYS A 253 0.54 -5.56 22.18
C LYS A 253 0.56 -6.31 20.85
N ILE A 254 1.54 -7.18 20.63
CA ILE A 254 1.66 -7.99 19.42
C ILE A 254 0.61 -9.10 19.46
N THR A 255 -0.16 -9.20 18.39
CA THR A 255 -1.16 -10.22 18.15
C THR A 255 -0.84 -10.98 16.87
N ARG A 256 -1.10 -10.38 15.70
CA ARG A 256 -0.89 -10.94 14.36
C ARG A 256 0.28 -10.29 13.62
N GLU A 257 0.81 -9.20 14.18
CA GLU A 257 1.87 -8.41 13.58
C GLU A 257 3.16 -9.22 13.42
N VAL A 258 3.79 -9.08 12.26
CA VAL A 258 5.07 -9.76 11.97
C VAL A 258 6.19 -8.86 12.47
N VAL A 259 6.78 -9.20 13.61
CA VAL A 259 7.85 -8.40 14.23
C VAL A 259 9.13 -9.21 14.32
N GLY A 260 10.13 -8.85 13.52
CA GLY A 260 11.41 -9.56 13.42
C GLY A 260 12.60 -8.61 13.33
N ILE A 261 13.80 -9.17 13.17
CA ILE A 261 15.05 -8.39 13.21
C ILE A 261 15.10 -7.32 12.12
N LYS A 262 14.73 -7.70 10.90
CA LYS A 262 14.91 -6.91 9.67
C LYS A 262 13.60 -6.43 9.05
N ARG A 263 12.47 -6.80 9.66
CA ARG A 263 11.12 -6.51 9.18
C ARG A 263 10.16 -6.39 10.34
N ALA A 264 9.36 -5.34 10.34
CA ALA A 264 8.21 -5.20 11.25
C ALA A 264 6.99 -4.73 10.44
N VAL A 265 5.91 -5.50 10.47
CA VAL A 265 4.67 -5.21 9.73
C VAL A 265 3.50 -5.29 10.69
N PHE A 266 2.79 -4.17 10.81
CA PHE A 266 1.74 -3.96 11.82
C PHE A 266 0.33 -4.02 11.22
N HIS A 267 0.05 -5.03 10.39
CA HIS A 267 -1.30 -5.23 9.84
C HIS A 267 -2.19 -5.98 10.84
N PRO A 268 -3.31 -5.39 11.30
CA PRO A 268 -4.25 -6.09 12.18
C PRO A 268 -5.15 -7.09 11.45
N PHE A 269 -5.34 -6.91 10.13
CA PHE A 269 -6.27 -7.69 9.31
C PHE A 269 -5.57 -8.43 8.17
N ASP A 270 -5.99 -9.68 7.93
CA ASP A 270 -5.53 -10.49 6.79
C ASP A 270 -6.41 -10.22 5.57
N TRP A 271 -6.12 -9.09 4.91
CA TRP A 271 -6.78 -8.71 3.65
C TRP A 271 -6.50 -9.69 2.51
N GLY A 272 -5.36 -10.38 2.53
CA GLY A 272 -5.03 -11.37 1.51
C GLY A 272 -6.04 -12.50 1.49
N LYS A 273 -6.34 -13.07 2.67
CA LYS A 273 -7.35 -14.12 2.81
C LYS A 273 -8.76 -13.65 2.40
N LEU A 274 -9.16 -12.44 2.83
CA LEU A 274 -10.48 -11.88 2.50
C LEU A 274 -10.65 -11.60 1.00
N VAL A 275 -9.64 -11.01 0.36
CA VAL A 275 -9.69 -10.71 -1.08
C VAL A 275 -9.73 -12.01 -1.89
N LEU A 276 -8.91 -13.00 -1.51
CA LEU A 276 -8.92 -14.29 -2.19
C LEU A 276 -10.28 -14.97 -2.07
N SER A 277 -10.91 -14.98 -0.88
CA SER A 277 -12.23 -15.59 -0.72
C SER A 277 -13.30 -14.89 -1.57
N LYS A 278 -13.28 -13.56 -1.64
CA LYS A 278 -14.23 -12.78 -2.45
C LYS A 278 -14.05 -12.96 -3.95
N LEU A 279 -12.84 -13.26 -4.43
CA LEU A 279 -12.56 -13.49 -5.85
C LEU A 279 -12.84 -14.92 -6.31
N THR A 280 -13.00 -15.86 -5.38
CA THR A 280 -13.32 -17.27 -5.68
C THR A 280 -14.78 -17.62 -5.41
N SER A 281 -15.53 -16.72 -4.77
CA SER A 281 -16.98 -16.85 -4.55
C SER A 281 -17.73 -16.34 -5.77
#